data_AF-A0A972QY26-F1
#
_entry.id   AF-A0A972QY26-F1
#
_cell.length_a   1.000
_cell.length_b   1.000
_cell.length_c   1.000
_cell.angle_alpha   90.00
_cell.angle_beta   90.00
_cell.angle_gamma   90.00
#
_symmetry.space_group_name_H-M   'P 1'
#
loop_
_entity.id
_entity.type
_entity.pdbx_description
1 polymer ?
#
loop_
_entity_poly.entity_id
_entity_poly.type
_entity_poly.pdbx_seq_one_letter_code
_entity_poly.pdbx_strand_id
1 'polypeptide(L)'
;IQQELKKTVILVTHDLDEAIRLADQIAIMNSGKLIQYDTPEIILTKPADKFVHDFVGTDRALKRLSRINIEGYIKSALAINIRASIQEAITMMGNRPSIWVVDDENCLLGWIDRRHIKGSESIEQALVRGGLDEISIMSGSTLREALSRMLGLGFKNIPVINEVKCLVGELSLSDVEAATSEFET
;
A
#
# COMPACT_ATOMS: atom_id res chain seq x y z
N ILE A 1 -11.91 -2.45 37.31
CA ILE A 1 -10.80 -1.52 37.61
C ILE A 1 -11.05 -0.10 37.08
N GLN A 2 -11.33 0.15 35.78
CA GLN A 2 -11.64 1.53 35.32
C GLN A 2 -13.02 2.08 35.76
N GLN A 3 -14.09 1.28 35.79
CA GLN A 3 -15.42 1.76 36.22
C GLN A 3 -15.55 2.08 37.73
N GLU A 4 -14.61 1.63 38.57
CA GLU A 4 -14.64 1.86 40.02
C GLU A 4 -13.95 3.16 40.45
N LEU A 5 -13.14 3.77 39.57
CA LEU A 5 -12.42 5.01 39.83
C LEU A 5 -13.10 6.15 39.07
N LYS A 6 -13.90 6.96 39.76
CA LYS A 6 -14.56 8.17 39.23
C LYS A 6 -13.57 9.30 38.90
N LYS A 7 -12.62 9.04 38.01
CA LYS A 7 -11.66 10.03 37.51
C LYS A 7 -11.88 10.24 36.02
N THR A 8 -11.87 11.49 35.59
CA THR A 8 -11.86 11.83 34.16
C THR A 8 -10.51 11.47 33.57
N VAL A 9 -10.50 10.64 32.52
CA VAL A 9 -9.30 10.24 31.79
C VAL A 9 -9.41 10.77 30.37
N ILE A 10 -8.37 11.45 29.90
CA ILE A 10 -8.26 11.89 28.51
C ILE A 10 -7.21 11.01 27.84
N LEU A 11 -7.63 10.23 26.85
CA LEU A 11 -6.74 9.42 26.01
C LEU A 11 -6.61 10.09 24.64
N VAL A 12 -5.38 10.18 24.14
CA VAL A 12 -5.10 10.64 22.77
C VAL A 12 -4.58 9.44 22.01
N THR A 13 -5.31 9.04 20.97
CA THR A 13 -4.92 7.97 20.06
C THR A 13 -5.11 8.42 18.62
N HIS A 14 -4.38 7.78 17.73
CA HIS A 14 -4.56 7.93 16.28
C HIS A 14 -5.53 6.87 15.72
N ASP A 15 -5.94 5.90 16.54
CA ASP A 15 -6.81 4.80 16.15
C ASP A 15 -8.26 5.08 16.58
N LEU A 16 -9.17 5.17 15.61
CA LEU A 16 -10.58 5.43 15.86
C LEU A 16 -11.28 4.25 16.56
N ASP A 17 -10.91 3.00 16.30
CA ASP A 17 -11.52 1.84 16.96
C ASP A 17 -11.12 1.76 18.45
N GLU A 18 -9.88 2.15 18.77
CA GLU A 18 -9.47 2.27 20.17
C GLU A 18 -10.31 3.33 20.89
N ALA A 19 -10.52 4.48 20.25
CA ALA A 19 -11.39 5.52 20.76
C ALA A 19 -12.85 5.05 20.91
N ILE A 20 -13.41 4.36 19.91
CA ILE A 20 -14.78 3.82 19.95
C ILE A 20 -14.95 2.78 21.07
N ARG A 21 -13.94 1.93 21.29
CA ARG A 21 -14.03 0.84 22.28
C ARG A 21 -13.90 1.33 23.73
N LEU A 22 -13.15 2.40 23.95
CA LEU A 22 -12.75 2.84 25.29
C LEU A 22 -13.42 4.15 25.75
N ALA A 23 -13.86 5.00 24.82
CA ALA A 23 -14.30 6.35 25.16
C ALA A 23 -15.83 6.47 25.28
N ASP A 24 -16.26 7.22 26.30
CA ASP A 24 -17.66 7.66 26.43
C ASP A 24 -18.01 8.78 25.43
N GLN A 25 -17.00 9.57 25.04
CA GLN A 25 -17.06 10.69 24.10
C GLN A 25 -15.77 10.76 23.30
N ILE A 26 -15.86 11.10 22.00
CA ILE A 26 -14.73 11.20 21.08
C ILE A 26 -14.62 12.64 20.59
N ALA A 27 -13.42 13.22 20.70
CA ALA A 27 -13.06 14.49 20.10
C ALA A 27 -12.17 14.26 18.87
N ILE A 28 -12.65 14.56 17.67
CA ILE A 28 -11.87 14.51 16.44
C ILE A 28 -11.31 15.89 16.15
N MET A 29 -9.99 15.97 15.98
CA MET A 29 -9.29 17.21 15.69
C MET A 29 -8.52 17.12 14.36
N ASN A 30 -8.46 18.23 13.62
CA ASN A 30 -7.64 18.37 12.42
C ASN A 30 -6.89 19.70 12.47
N SER A 31 -5.56 19.67 12.28
CA SER A 31 -4.71 20.86 12.23
C SER A 31 -4.90 21.78 13.45
N GLY A 32 -5.04 21.18 14.63
CA GLY A 32 -5.25 21.89 15.90
C GLY A 32 -6.68 22.40 16.13
N LYS A 33 -7.62 22.14 15.22
CA LYS A 33 -9.04 22.52 15.37
C LYS A 33 -9.89 21.32 15.73
N LEU A 34 -10.81 21.47 16.69
CA LEU A 34 -11.86 20.49 16.96
C LEU A 34 -12.87 20.49 15.81
N ILE A 35 -13.05 19.33 15.18
CA ILE A 35 -13.96 19.16 14.05
C ILE A 35 -15.29 18.60 14.54
N GLN A 36 -15.26 17.56 15.38
CA GLN A 36 -16.46 16.97 15.97
C GLN A 36 -16.16 16.46 17.38
N TYR A 37 -17.14 16.61 18.28
CA TYR A 37 -17.11 16.06 19.63
C TYR A 37 -18.46 15.44 19.93
N ASP A 38 -18.53 14.11 20.00
CA ASP A 38 -19.78 13.40 20.25
C ASP A 38 -19.54 11.98 20.78
N THR A 39 -20.62 11.27 21.09
CA THR A 39 -20.63 9.83 21.35
C THR A 39 -20.09 9.04 20.15
N PRO A 40 -19.48 7.86 20.38
CA PRO A 40 -19.05 6.97 19.30
C PRO A 40 -20.15 6.66 18.28
N GLU A 41 -21.39 6.50 18.75
CA GLU A 41 -22.55 6.23 17.88
C GLU A 41 -22.81 7.36 16.87
N ILE A 42 -22.78 8.62 17.33
CA ILE A 42 -23.03 9.77 16.45
C ILE A 42 -21.84 10.03 15.52
N ILE A 43 -20.60 9.85 15.98
CA ILE A 43 -19.41 9.93 15.12
C ILE A 43 -19.54 8.96 13.93
N LEU A 44 -20.07 7.76 14.16
CA LEU A 44 -20.22 6.73 13.13
C LEU A 44 -21.42 6.96 12.20
N THR A 45 -22.53 7.48 12.72
CA THR A 45 -23.81 7.56 11.98
C THR A 45 -24.09 8.94 11.39
N LYS A 46 -23.52 10.00 11.96
CA LYS A 46 -23.72 11.40 11.56
C LYS A 46 -22.39 12.16 11.63
N PRO A 47 -21.43 11.84 10.74
CA PRO A 47 -20.20 12.60 10.63
C PRO A 47 -20.49 14.08 10.30
N ALA A 48 -19.83 14.99 11.01
CA ALA A 48 -20.10 16.43 10.94
C ALA A 48 -19.71 17.05 9.58
N ASP A 49 -18.70 16.51 8.92
CA ASP A 49 -18.26 16.94 7.60
C ASP A 49 -17.63 15.79 6.79
N LYS A 50 -17.18 16.11 5.57
CA LYS A 50 -16.49 15.15 4.69
C LYS A 50 -15.21 14.62 5.32
N PHE A 51 -14.47 15.43 6.08
CA PHE A 51 -13.24 14.96 6.73
C PHE A 51 -13.54 13.89 7.77
N VAL A 52 -14.56 14.07 8.63
CA VAL A 52 -14.93 13.06 9.62
C VAL A 52 -15.51 11.82 8.94
N HIS A 53 -16.34 12.00 7.91
CA HIS A 53 -16.87 10.89 7.11
C HIS A 53 -15.73 10.05 6.53
N ASP A 54 -14.78 10.70 5.86
CA ASP A 54 -13.64 10.04 5.24
C ASP A 54 -12.73 9.45 6.32
N PHE A 55 -12.53 10.10 7.46
CA PHE A 55 -11.72 9.55 8.56
C PHE A 55 -12.31 8.24 9.11
N VAL A 56 -13.63 8.21 9.36
CA VAL A 56 -14.34 7.02 9.84
C VAL A 56 -14.38 5.91 8.78
N GLY A 57 -14.64 6.25 7.53
CA GLY A 57 -14.72 5.29 6.41
C GLY A 57 -13.36 4.75 5.95
N THR A 58 -12.37 5.64 5.82
CA THR A 58 -11.00 5.30 5.38
C THR A 58 -10.32 4.39 6.40
N ASP A 59 -10.47 4.65 7.71
CA ASP A 59 -9.88 3.80 8.74
C ASP A 59 -10.44 2.37 8.69
N ARG A 60 -11.76 2.22 8.47
CA ARG A 60 -12.39 0.90 8.26
C ARG A 60 -11.90 0.21 6.99
N ALA A 61 -11.80 0.92 5.87
CA ALA A 61 -11.29 0.35 4.62
C ALA A 61 -9.83 -0.10 4.76
N LEU A 62 -8.97 0.75 5.33
CA LEU A 62 -7.55 0.43 5.56
C LEU A 62 -7.35 -0.72 6.56
N LYS A 63 -8.15 -0.79 7.62
CA LYS A 63 -8.14 -1.91 8.58
C LYS A 63 -8.66 -3.22 7.97
N ARG A 64 -9.57 -3.15 7.01
CA ARG A 64 -9.98 -4.34 6.25
C ARG A 64 -8.84 -4.84 5.37
N LEU A 65 -8.18 -3.94 4.65
CA LEU A 65 -7.00 -4.27 3.85
C LEU A 65 -5.85 -4.85 4.68
N SER A 66 -5.76 -4.53 5.98
CA SER A 66 -4.76 -5.12 6.87
C SER A 66 -5.05 -6.58 7.26
N ARG A 67 -6.21 -7.13 6.88
CA ARG A 67 -6.59 -8.53 7.14
C ARG A 67 -6.59 -9.38 5.87
N ILE A 68 -6.36 -8.77 4.71
CA ILE A 68 -6.35 -9.44 3.42
C ILE A 68 -4.90 -9.67 3.02
N ASN A 69 -4.52 -10.94 2.89
CA ASN A 69 -3.23 -11.34 2.33
C ASN A 69 -3.23 -11.09 0.82
N ILE A 70 -2.10 -10.62 0.28
CA ILE A 70 -1.97 -10.27 -1.14
C ILE A 70 -1.97 -11.48 -2.09
N GLU A 71 -1.74 -12.71 -1.62
CA GLU A 71 -1.59 -13.95 -2.42
C GLU A 71 -2.66 -14.12 -3.50
N GLY A 72 -3.93 -13.89 -3.16
CA GLY A 72 -5.06 -14.01 -4.10
C GLY A 72 -5.11 -12.93 -5.18
N TYR A 73 -4.30 -11.87 -5.04
CA TYR A 73 -4.26 -10.71 -5.91
C TYR A 73 -2.93 -10.59 -6.68
N ILE A 74 -1.96 -11.48 -6.42
CA ILE A 74 -0.67 -11.50 -7.14
C ILE A 74 -0.93 -11.88 -8.60
N LYS A 75 -0.42 -11.06 -9.52
CA LYS A 75 -0.47 -11.30 -10.97
C LYS A 75 0.94 -11.52 -11.52
N SER A 76 1.01 -12.05 -12.75
CA SER A 76 2.28 -12.24 -13.44
C SER A 76 3.01 -10.91 -13.64
N ALA A 77 4.24 -10.83 -13.15
CA ALA A 77 5.09 -9.65 -13.31
C ALA A 77 5.72 -9.60 -14.69
N LEU A 78 5.78 -8.41 -15.28
CA LEU A 78 6.62 -8.20 -16.44
C LEU A 78 8.06 -7.93 -15.99
N ALA A 79 8.95 -8.90 -16.23
CA ALA A 79 10.35 -8.82 -15.84
C ALA A 79 11.29 -9.18 -16.99
N ILE A 80 12.52 -8.68 -16.92
CA ILE A 80 13.60 -9.00 -17.85
C ILE A 80 14.88 -9.35 -17.10
N ASN A 81 15.62 -10.33 -17.59
CA ASN A 81 16.91 -10.70 -17.02
C ASN A 81 17.97 -9.61 -17.33
N ILE A 82 18.85 -9.34 -16.38
CA ILE A 82 19.90 -8.33 -16.48
C ILE A 82 20.86 -8.53 -17.65
N ARG A 83 21.01 -9.77 -18.15
CA ARG A 83 21.86 -10.09 -19.30
C ARG A 83 21.15 -10.00 -20.65
N ALA A 84 19.85 -9.68 -20.66
CA ALA A 84 19.11 -9.51 -21.89
C ALA A 84 19.55 -8.24 -22.64
N SER A 85 19.15 -8.14 -23.90
CA SER A 85 19.40 -6.95 -24.71
C SER A 85 18.39 -5.84 -24.44
N ILE A 86 18.80 -4.60 -24.69
CA ILE A 86 17.90 -3.44 -24.67
C ILE A 86 16.73 -3.61 -25.65
N GLN A 87 16.97 -4.26 -26.79
CA GLN A 87 15.92 -4.49 -27.79
C GLN A 87 14.82 -5.44 -27.27
N GLU A 88 15.20 -6.48 -26.54
CA GLU A 88 14.26 -7.36 -25.85
C GLU A 88 13.47 -6.60 -24.78
N ALA A 89 14.14 -5.74 -23.99
CA ALA A 89 13.49 -4.90 -22.99
C ALA A 89 12.42 -3.99 -23.60
N ILE A 90 12.75 -3.31 -24.70
CA ILE A 90 11.81 -2.44 -25.43
C ILE A 90 10.61 -3.24 -25.94
N THR A 91 10.86 -4.42 -26.49
CA THR A 91 9.82 -5.29 -27.06
C THR A 91 8.89 -5.81 -25.98
N MET A 92 9.43 -6.32 -24.87
CA MET A 92 8.65 -6.83 -23.74
C MET A 92 7.90 -5.71 -23.00
N MET A 93 8.55 -4.57 -22.77
CA MET A 93 7.94 -3.41 -22.08
C MET A 93 6.73 -2.87 -22.86
N GLY A 94 6.76 -2.91 -24.19
CA GLY A 94 5.67 -2.43 -25.03
C GLY A 94 5.31 -0.97 -24.71
N ASN A 95 4.08 -0.73 -24.22
CA ASN A 95 3.60 0.59 -23.80
C ASN A 95 3.65 0.83 -22.28
N ARG A 96 4.16 -0.13 -21.50
CA ARG A 96 4.29 0.05 -20.04
C ARG A 96 5.37 1.10 -19.73
N PRO A 97 5.23 1.83 -18.61
CA PRO A 97 6.20 2.85 -18.23
C PRO A 97 7.53 2.26 -17.75
N SER A 98 7.49 1.04 -17.21
CA SER A 98 8.63 0.35 -16.62
C SER A 98 8.52 -1.17 -16.74
N ILE A 99 9.65 -1.85 -16.48
CA ILE A 99 9.80 -3.31 -16.42
C ILE A 99 10.72 -3.67 -15.26
N TRP A 100 10.43 -4.76 -14.55
CA TRP A 100 11.29 -5.26 -13.47
C TRP A 100 12.55 -5.90 -14.04
N VAL A 101 13.68 -5.78 -13.33
CA VAL A 101 14.93 -6.43 -13.70
C VAL A 101 15.29 -7.48 -12.67
N VAL A 102 15.62 -8.67 -13.16
CA VAL A 102 16.00 -9.82 -12.34
C VAL A 102 17.34 -10.40 -12.77
N ASP A 103 17.96 -11.20 -11.93
CA ASP A 103 19.11 -12.04 -12.30
C ASP A 103 18.69 -13.41 -12.86
N ASP A 104 19.64 -14.32 -12.98
CA ASP A 104 19.42 -15.69 -13.48
C ASP A 104 18.59 -16.57 -12.52
N GLU A 105 18.59 -16.23 -11.23
CA GLU A 105 17.80 -16.91 -10.19
C GLU A 105 16.42 -16.25 -10.00
N ASN A 106 16.07 -15.31 -10.88
CA ASN A 106 14.85 -14.50 -10.81
C ASN A 106 14.78 -13.63 -9.54
N CYS A 107 15.94 -13.33 -8.91
CA CYS A 107 16.06 -12.36 -7.83
C CYS A 107 15.87 -10.95 -8.36
N LEU A 108 15.02 -10.17 -7.69
CA LEU A 108 14.77 -8.78 -8.08
C LEU A 108 16.05 -7.96 -7.88
N LEU A 109 16.47 -7.23 -8.91
CA LEU A 109 17.62 -6.32 -8.87
C LEU A 109 17.19 -4.85 -8.90
N GLY A 110 16.02 -4.56 -9.47
CA GLY A 110 15.49 -3.21 -9.62
C GLY A 110 14.48 -3.13 -10.76
N TRP A 111 14.42 -1.98 -11.42
CA TRP A 111 13.55 -1.77 -12.58
C TRP A 111 14.22 -0.85 -13.60
N ILE A 112 13.65 -0.81 -14.79
CA ILE A 112 14.02 0.15 -15.81
C ILE A 112 12.78 0.97 -16.17
N ASP A 113 12.93 2.28 -16.16
CA ASP A 113 11.94 3.18 -16.76
C ASP A 113 12.24 3.38 -18.25
N ARG A 114 11.19 3.62 -19.04
CA ARG A 114 11.31 3.96 -20.47
C ARG A 114 12.28 5.12 -20.77
N ARG A 115 12.46 6.03 -19.80
CA ARG A 115 13.40 7.17 -19.89
C ARG A 115 14.86 6.72 -19.85
N HIS A 116 15.18 5.73 -19.03
CA HIS A 116 16.54 5.20 -18.86
C HIS A 116 16.91 4.19 -19.96
N ILE A 117 15.94 3.59 -20.65
CA ILE A 117 16.20 2.75 -21.83
C ILE A 117 16.84 3.54 -22.97
N LYS A 118 16.36 4.77 -23.22
CA LYS A 118 16.84 5.57 -24.35
C LYS A 118 18.30 5.97 -24.16
N GLY A 119 19.17 5.45 -25.02
CA GLY A 119 20.60 5.76 -25.01
C GLY A 119 21.44 4.85 -24.12
N SER A 120 20.84 3.81 -23.53
CA SER A 120 21.58 2.76 -22.83
C SER A 120 22.00 1.67 -23.81
N GLU A 121 23.22 1.15 -23.63
CA GLU A 121 23.79 0.05 -24.42
C GLU A 121 23.49 -1.33 -23.80
N SER A 122 23.25 -1.37 -22.49
CA SER A 122 22.92 -2.60 -21.75
C SER A 122 21.88 -2.36 -20.67
N ILE A 123 21.28 -3.45 -20.19
CA ILE A 123 20.31 -3.41 -19.10
C ILE A 123 20.95 -2.91 -17.80
N GLU A 124 22.20 -3.29 -17.53
CA GLU A 124 22.95 -2.82 -16.36
C GLU A 124 23.07 -1.29 -16.32
N GLN A 125 23.25 -0.65 -17.48
CA GLN A 125 23.33 0.81 -17.59
C GLN A 125 21.96 1.48 -17.41
N ALA A 126 20.90 0.86 -17.91
CA ALA A 126 19.53 1.37 -17.78
C ALA A 126 18.89 1.10 -16.42
N LEU A 127 19.49 0.20 -15.62
CA LEU A 127 18.96 -0.30 -14.36
C LEU A 127 18.92 0.81 -13.30
N VAL A 128 17.72 1.06 -12.78
CA VAL A 128 17.53 1.83 -11.56
C VAL A 128 17.57 0.86 -10.38
N ARG A 129 18.65 0.92 -9.60
CA ARG A 129 18.75 0.21 -8.33
C ARG A 129 18.06 1.02 -7.24
N GLY A 130 17.08 0.41 -6.58
CA GLY A 130 16.54 0.90 -5.31
C GLY A 130 16.90 -0.06 -4.18
N GLY A 131 16.70 0.34 -2.93
CA GLY A 131 16.64 -0.63 -1.85
C GLY A 131 15.54 -1.63 -2.18
N LEU A 132 15.87 -2.91 -2.39
CA LEU A 132 14.86 -3.94 -2.72
C LEU A 132 13.75 -3.96 -1.68
N ASP A 133 14.14 -3.78 -0.42
CA ASP A 133 13.25 -3.71 0.72
C ASP A 133 12.47 -2.38 0.78
N GLU A 134 12.71 -1.41 -0.09
CA GLU A 134 11.94 -0.18 -0.25
C GLU A 134 10.91 -0.32 -1.37
N ILE A 135 11.32 -0.92 -2.48
CA ILE A 135 10.55 -0.97 -3.74
C ILE A 135 9.71 -2.23 -3.93
N SER A 136 9.80 -3.21 -3.05
CA SER A 136 9.09 -4.49 -3.18
C SER A 136 8.23 -4.80 -1.95
N ILE A 137 7.39 -5.83 -2.10
CA ILE A 137 6.61 -6.38 -1.00
C ILE A 137 6.71 -7.90 -0.94
N MET A 138 6.64 -8.46 0.27
CA MET A 138 6.72 -9.91 0.47
C MET A 138 5.39 -10.57 0.11
N SER A 139 5.42 -11.79 -0.44
CA SER A 139 4.21 -12.53 -0.81
C SER A 139 3.26 -12.78 0.36
N GLY A 140 3.77 -12.88 1.58
CA GLY A 140 2.97 -13.03 2.81
C GLY A 140 2.41 -11.72 3.41
N SER A 141 2.61 -10.58 2.75
CA SER A 141 2.15 -9.28 3.24
C SER A 141 0.65 -9.07 3.07
N THR A 142 0.17 -7.95 3.63
CA THR A 142 -1.23 -7.52 3.51
C THR A 142 -1.43 -6.49 2.41
N LEU A 143 -2.66 -6.35 1.89
CA LEU A 143 -2.98 -5.31 0.91
C LEU A 143 -2.76 -3.90 1.46
N ARG A 144 -2.91 -3.69 2.78
CA ARG A 144 -2.61 -2.39 3.41
C ARG A 144 -1.13 -2.03 3.29
N GLU A 145 -0.25 -3.00 3.54
CA GLU A 145 1.20 -2.79 3.38
C GLU A 145 1.54 -2.48 1.92
N ALA A 146 0.92 -3.19 0.98
CA ALA A 146 1.11 -2.96 -0.45
C ALA A 146 0.67 -1.55 -0.87
N LEU A 147 -0.52 -1.13 -0.44
CA LEU A 147 -1.02 0.21 -0.69
C LEU A 147 -0.13 1.29 -0.08
N SER A 148 0.33 1.10 1.16
CA SER A 148 1.21 2.03 1.85
C SER A 148 2.53 2.22 1.10
N ARG A 149 3.09 1.13 0.58
CA ARG A 149 4.29 1.15 -0.28
C ARG A 149 4.05 1.87 -1.60
N MET A 150 2.97 1.52 -2.30
CA MET A 150 2.59 2.13 -3.57
C MET A 150 2.46 3.65 -3.45
N LEU A 151 1.77 4.13 -2.41
CA LEU A 151 1.60 5.56 -2.15
C LEU A 151 2.90 6.25 -1.77
N GLY A 152 3.72 5.62 -0.93
CA GLY A 152 5.02 6.16 -0.51
C GLY A 152 6.01 6.35 -1.68
N LEU A 153 5.95 5.47 -2.68
CA LEU A 153 6.81 5.52 -3.87
C LEU A 153 6.16 6.23 -5.07
N GLY A 154 4.86 6.48 -5.02
CA GLY A 154 4.09 6.94 -6.18
C GLY A 154 3.97 5.90 -7.30
N PHE A 155 4.13 4.61 -6.97
CA PHE A 155 4.08 3.51 -7.94
C PHE A 155 2.68 2.92 -8.02
N LYS A 156 2.18 2.71 -9.25
CA LYS A 156 0.92 2.02 -9.48
C LYS A 156 1.03 0.50 -9.45
N ASN A 157 2.25 -0.02 -9.58
CA ASN A 157 2.56 -1.44 -9.57
C ASN A 157 3.75 -1.65 -8.64
N ILE A 158 3.71 -2.71 -7.84
CA ILE A 158 4.79 -3.10 -6.95
C ILE A 158 5.17 -4.56 -7.21
N PRO A 159 6.48 -4.89 -7.29
CA PRO A 159 6.94 -6.25 -7.41
C PRO A 159 6.71 -6.98 -6.08
N VAL A 160 6.21 -8.20 -6.18
CA VAL A 160 6.02 -9.12 -5.07
C VAL A 160 7.16 -10.13 -5.07
N ILE A 161 7.85 -10.28 -3.95
CA ILE A 161 9.00 -11.14 -3.77
C ILE A 161 8.77 -12.20 -2.69
N ASN A 162 9.53 -13.29 -2.72
CA ASN A 162 9.58 -14.28 -1.65
C ASN A 162 10.70 -13.97 -0.63
N GLU A 163 10.91 -14.86 0.34
CA GLU A 163 11.90 -14.69 1.42
C GLU A 163 13.35 -14.58 0.95
N VAL A 164 13.66 -15.16 -0.22
CA VAL A 164 14.99 -15.08 -0.84
C VAL A 164 15.10 -13.94 -1.86
N LYS A 165 14.13 -13.01 -1.88
CA LYS A 165 14.06 -11.85 -2.79
C LYS A 165 13.87 -12.19 -4.27
N CYS A 166 13.41 -13.40 -4.58
CA CYS A 166 12.96 -13.77 -5.93
C CYS A 166 11.60 -13.18 -6.24
N LEU A 167 11.45 -12.64 -7.44
CA LEU A 167 10.21 -12.09 -7.95
C LEU A 167 9.18 -13.21 -8.18
N VAL A 168 8.06 -13.17 -7.48
CA VAL A 168 6.95 -14.13 -7.65
C VAL A 168 5.79 -13.56 -8.45
N GLY A 169 5.70 -12.23 -8.56
CA GLY A 169 4.67 -11.55 -9.32
C GLY A 169 4.66 -10.05 -9.08
N GLU A 170 3.57 -9.40 -9.45
CA GLU A 170 3.33 -7.99 -9.19
C GLU A 170 1.90 -7.79 -8.68
N LEU A 171 1.71 -6.71 -7.94
CA LEU A 171 0.40 -6.23 -7.52
C LEU A 171 0.20 -4.82 -8.08
N SER A 172 -0.99 -4.51 -8.59
CA SER A 172 -1.36 -3.17 -9.05
C SER A 172 -2.31 -2.47 -8.09
N LEU A 173 -2.35 -1.14 -8.13
CA LEU A 173 -3.30 -0.33 -7.37
C LEU A 173 -4.75 -0.74 -7.68
N SER A 174 -5.06 -1.07 -8.94
CA SER A 174 -6.37 -1.57 -9.32
C SER A 174 -6.74 -2.91 -8.68
N ASP A 175 -5.76 -3.75 -8.34
CA ASP A 175 -6.02 -5.01 -7.63
C ASP A 175 -6.40 -4.73 -6.17
N VAL A 176 -5.77 -3.72 -5.56
CA VAL A 176 -6.14 -3.25 -4.22
C VAL A 176 -7.53 -2.61 -4.21
N GLU A 177 -7.86 -1.80 -5.23
CA GLU A 177 -9.18 -1.20 -5.40
C GLU A 177 -10.27 -2.27 -5.57
N ALA A 178 -10.03 -3.29 -6.42
CA ALA A 178 -10.96 -4.40 -6.60
C ALA A 178 -11.27 -5.13 -5.28
N ALA A 179 -10.25 -5.34 -4.44
CA ALA A 179 -10.41 -5.93 -3.12
C ALA A 179 -11.22 -5.05 -2.15
N THR A 180 -11.36 -3.74 -2.40
CA THR A 180 -12.24 -2.90 -1.58
C THR A 180 -13.70 -2.99 -2.01
N SER A 181 -13.97 -3.12 -3.31
CA SER A 181 -15.31 -3.14 -3.92
C SER A 181 -16.08 -4.45 -3.73
N GLU A 182 -15.41 -5.58 -3.55
CA GLU A 182 -16.05 -6.90 -3.31
C GLU A 182 -16.89 -6.99 -2.02
N PHE A 183 -16.87 -5.94 -1.20
CA PHE A 183 -17.48 -5.92 0.13
C PHE A 183 -18.53 -4.82 0.31
N GLU A 184 -18.86 -4.09 -0.75
CA GLU A 184 -19.98 -3.13 -0.76
C GLU A 184 -21.32 -3.79 -1.16
N THR A 185 -21.34 -5.13 -1.31
CA THR A 185 -22.54 -5.94 -1.64
C THR A 185 -22.94 -6.80 -0.45
#